data_AF-A0AAD7F1N9-F1
#
_entry.id   AF-A0AAD7F1N9-F1
#
_cell.length_a   1.000
_cell.length_b   1.000
_cell.length_c   1.000
_cell.angle_alpha   90.00
_cell.angle_beta   90.00
_cell.angle_gamma   90.00
#
_symmetry.space_group_name_H-M   'P 1'
#
loop_
_entity.id
_entity.type
_entity.pdbx_description
1 polymer ?
#
loop_
_entity_poly.entity_id
_entity_poly.type
_entity_poly.pdbx_seq_one_letter_code
_entity_poly.pdbx_strand_id
1 'polypeptide(L)'
;TKTVQNSSLNSEAWETMSKELNVTLLTLVKVIDTRWNSYAHCLLRILDRQAVVTQMCTDRHLNLRQYTFSGEEWTILEQLEDILEVLALVFEVIPLIDKFTTMFGHMIDDTTLHISIRHAANTALTVLNKYYSFTDDSEIYWIAMS
;
A
#
# COMPACT_ATOMS: atom_id res chain seq x y z
N THR A 1 -17.83 4.13 -6.22
CA THR A 1 -16.37 3.94 -6.29
C THR A 1 -16.10 2.97 -7.43
N LYS A 2 -15.36 3.39 -8.47
CA LYS A 2 -15.09 2.53 -9.63
C LYS A 2 -13.95 1.57 -9.25
N THR A 3 -14.25 0.29 -9.11
CA THR A 3 -13.26 -0.75 -8.76
C THR A 3 -12.97 -1.61 -9.98
N VAL A 4 -11.69 -1.82 -10.27
CA VAL A 4 -11.25 -2.78 -11.30
C VAL A 4 -11.16 -4.14 -10.65
N GLN A 5 -12.01 -5.07 -11.07
CA GLN A 5 -11.92 -6.46 -10.64
C GLN A 5 -10.96 -7.22 -11.55
N ASN A 6 -10.24 -8.19 -10.97
CA ASN A 6 -9.43 -9.15 -11.71
C ASN A 6 -10.38 -10.14 -12.44
N SER A 7 -10.89 -9.72 -13.60
CA SER A 7 -11.67 -10.56 -14.51
C SER A 7 -10.73 -11.40 -15.38
N SER A 8 -11.23 -12.51 -15.94
CA SER A 8 -10.44 -13.39 -16.81
C SER A 8 -9.75 -12.64 -17.97
N LEU A 9 -10.44 -11.64 -18.53
CA LEU A 9 -9.91 -10.76 -19.58
C LEU A 9 -8.72 -9.91 -19.09
N ASN A 10 -8.82 -9.35 -17.89
CA ASN A 10 -7.75 -8.54 -17.30
C ASN A 10 -6.54 -9.40 -16.91
N SER A 11 -6.75 -10.62 -16.44
CA SER A 11 -5.66 -11.56 -16.14
C SER A 11 -4.96 -12.07 -17.41
N GLU A 12 -5.70 -12.38 -18.48
CA GLU A 12 -5.09 -12.80 -19.76
C GLU A 12 -4.27 -11.68 -20.40
N ALA A 13 -4.78 -10.44 -20.36
CA ALA A 13 -4.04 -9.27 -20.82
C ALA A 13 -2.77 -9.01 -19.98
N TRP A 14 -2.86 -9.16 -18.66
CA TRP A 14 -1.70 -9.09 -17.75
C TRP A 14 -0.65 -10.14 -18.11
N GLU A 15 -1.06 -11.38 -18.36
CA GLU A 15 -0.13 -12.46 -18.72
C GLU A 15 0.56 -12.22 -20.07
N THR A 16 -0.18 -11.68 -21.04
CA THR A 16 0.34 -11.39 -22.38
C THR A 16 1.36 -10.26 -22.32
N MET A 17 1.04 -9.15 -21.66
CA MET A 17 1.96 -8.00 -21.55
C MET A 17 3.18 -8.29 -20.65
N SER A 18 3.02 -9.12 -19.60
CA SER A 18 4.15 -9.57 -18.79
C SER A 18 5.15 -10.41 -19.59
N LYS A 19 4.66 -11.20 -20.56
CA LYS A 19 5.53 -11.97 -21.49
C LYS A 19 6.22 -11.07 -22.50
N GLU A 20 5.52 -10.05 -23.02
CA GLU A 20 6.09 -9.07 -23.96
C GLU A 20 7.22 -8.23 -23.32
N LEU A 21 7.03 -7.82 -22.06
CA LEU A 21 8.01 -7.04 -21.29
C LEU A 21 9.09 -7.90 -20.62
N ASN A 22 9.05 -9.24 -20.79
CA ASN A 22 9.97 -10.20 -20.18
C ASN A 22 10.06 -10.10 -18.64
N VAL A 23 8.98 -9.68 -17.98
CA VAL A 23 8.88 -9.56 -16.53
C VAL A 23 8.35 -10.87 -15.95
N THR A 24 8.89 -11.31 -14.81
CA THR A 24 8.43 -12.52 -14.13
C THR A 24 6.94 -12.45 -13.83
N LEU A 25 6.18 -13.40 -14.37
CA LEU A 25 4.75 -13.56 -14.12
C LEU A 25 4.50 -13.79 -12.62
N LEU A 26 4.23 -12.73 -11.86
CA LEU A 26 3.42 -12.88 -10.64
C LEU A 26 2.02 -12.36 -10.89
N THR A 27 1.05 -13.10 -10.41
CA THR A 27 -0.36 -12.69 -10.40
C THR A 27 -0.51 -11.40 -9.61
N LEU A 28 -1.37 -10.49 -10.09
CA LEU A 28 -1.77 -9.32 -9.33
C LEU A 28 -2.40 -9.76 -8.00
N VAL A 29 -1.96 -9.16 -6.89
CA VAL A 29 -2.45 -9.53 -5.56
C VAL A 29 -3.92 -9.13 -5.45
N LYS A 30 -4.78 -10.10 -5.11
CA LYS A 30 -6.18 -9.81 -4.83
C LYS A 30 -6.28 -9.06 -3.49
N VAL A 31 -6.88 -7.88 -3.55
CA VAL A 31 -7.23 -7.10 -2.36
C VAL A 31 -8.32 -7.82 -1.58
N ILE A 32 -8.11 -7.95 -0.26
CA ILE A 32 -9.02 -8.58 0.69
C ILE A 32 -9.31 -7.55 1.78
N ASP A 33 -10.56 -7.09 1.85
CA ASP A 33 -10.98 -6.01 2.75
C ASP A 33 -10.63 -6.25 4.23
N THR A 34 -10.69 -7.50 4.67
CA THR A 34 -10.39 -7.89 6.07
C THR A 34 -8.89 -8.03 6.36
N ARG A 35 -8.02 -7.88 5.36
CA ARG A 35 -6.56 -8.00 5.50
C ARG A 35 -5.90 -6.74 4.98
N TRP A 36 -5.61 -5.80 5.87
CA TRP A 36 -5.11 -4.47 5.48
C TRP A 36 -3.79 -4.54 4.69
N ASN A 37 -2.94 -5.52 4.98
CA ASN A 37 -1.69 -5.76 4.23
C ASN A 37 -1.94 -6.14 2.76
N SER A 38 -3.14 -6.63 2.40
CA SER A 38 -3.44 -6.97 1.01
C SER A 38 -3.53 -5.74 0.09
N TYR A 39 -3.98 -4.59 0.62
CA TYR A 39 -3.92 -3.33 -0.11
C TYR A 39 -2.47 -2.89 -0.31
N ALA A 40 -1.66 -2.96 0.75
CA ALA A 40 -0.25 -2.61 0.69
C ALA A 40 0.50 -3.47 -0.34
N HIS A 41 0.37 -4.80 -0.27
CA HIS A 41 0.99 -5.71 -1.22
C HIS A 41 0.49 -5.52 -2.66
N CYS A 42 -0.77 -5.13 -2.86
CA CYS A 42 -1.30 -4.80 -4.18
C CYS A 42 -0.63 -3.55 -4.75
N LEU A 43 -0.53 -2.49 -3.95
CA LEU A 43 0.10 -1.22 -4.36
C LEU A 43 1.59 -1.39 -4.65
N LEU A 44 2.34 -2.07 -3.78
CA LEU A 44 3.75 -2.38 -4.00
C LEU A 44 3.96 -3.19 -5.29
N ARG A 45 3.05 -4.13 -5.59
CA ARG A 45 3.12 -4.93 -6.83
C ARG A 45 2.84 -4.11 -8.09
N ILE A 46 1.97 -3.10 -7.99
CA ILE A 46 1.67 -2.17 -9.08
C ILE A 46 2.87 -1.27 -9.34
N LEU A 47 3.54 -0.79 -8.28
CA LEU A 47 4.73 0.05 -8.37
C LEU A 47 5.91 -0.68 -9.03
N ASP A 48 6.23 -1.90 -8.56
CA ASP A 48 7.22 -2.81 -9.14
C ASP A 48 7.01 -3.04 -10.66
N ARG A 49 5.79 -2.82 -11.17
CA ARG A 49 5.38 -3.14 -12.54
C ARG A 49 4.67 -1.99 -13.25
N GLN A 50 5.10 -0.77 -12.95
CA GLN A 50 4.59 0.44 -13.59
C GLN A 50 4.51 0.33 -15.12
N ALA A 51 5.52 -0.29 -15.76
CA ALA A 51 5.56 -0.48 -17.22
C ALA A 51 4.38 -1.32 -17.74
N VAL A 52 4.09 -2.45 -17.10
CA VAL A 52 2.98 -3.35 -17.48
C VAL A 52 1.64 -2.65 -17.29
N VAL A 53 1.47 -1.95 -16.15
CA VAL A 53 0.23 -1.23 -15.82
C VAL A 53 -0.03 -0.09 -16.80
N THR A 54 1.01 0.66 -17.17
CA THR A 54 0.91 1.77 -18.12
C THR A 54 0.51 1.26 -19.52
N GLN A 55 1.05 0.12 -19.94
CA GLN A 55 0.69 -0.50 -21.22
C GLN A 55 -0.75 -1.02 -21.22
N MET A 56 -1.20 -1.64 -20.12
CA MET A 56 -2.60 -2.10 -19.96
C MET A 56 -3.60 -0.94 -19.95
N CYS A 57 -3.25 0.19 -19.33
CA CYS A 57 -4.08 1.39 -19.34
C CYS A 57 -4.13 2.06 -20.73
N THR A 58 -3.11 1.84 -21.56
CA THR A 58 -3.05 2.36 -22.94
C THR A 58 -3.84 1.49 -23.92
N ASP A 59 -4.03 0.19 -23.61
CA ASP A 59 -4.81 -0.72 -24.44
C ASP A 59 -6.29 -0.30 -24.51
N ARG A 60 -6.74 -0.05 -25.74
CA ARG A 60 -8.10 0.40 -26.05
C ARG A 60 -9.14 -0.69 -25.81
N HIS A 61 -8.74 -1.96 -25.79
CA HIS A 61 -9.64 -3.10 -25.57
C HIS A 61 -10.07 -3.26 -24.11
N LEU A 62 -9.23 -2.82 -23.17
CA LEU A 62 -9.49 -3.00 -21.73
C LEU A 62 -10.27 -1.84 -21.11
N ASN A 63 -10.43 -0.71 -21.82
CA ASN A 63 -11.07 0.52 -21.30
C ASN A 63 -10.50 0.98 -19.94
N LEU A 64 -9.22 0.67 -19.68
CA LEU A 64 -8.54 0.98 -18.42
C LEU A 64 -7.87 2.36 -18.41
N ARG A 65 -7.99 3.13 -19.50
CA ARG A 65 -7.39 4.46 -19.66
C ARG A 65 -7.80 5.45 -18.57
N GLN A 66 -9.02 5.31 -18.03
CA GLN A 66 -9.51 6.15 -16.91
C GLN A 66 -8.85 5.84 -15.56
N TYR A 67 -8.09 4.74 -15.45
CA TYR A 67 -7.35 4.34 -14.24
C TYR A 67 -5.84 4.49 -14.44
N THR A 68 -5.43 5.23 -15.46
CA THR A 68 -4.01 5.56 -15.65
C THR A 68 -3.59 6.50 -14.54
N PHE A 69 -2.59 6.10 -13.76
CA PHE A 69 -1.98 6.96 -12.77
C PHE A 69 -1.26 8.13 -13.46
N SER A 70 -1.48 9.33 -12.95
CA SER A 70 -0.73 10.54 -13.27
C SER A 70 0.69 10.47 -12.70
N GLY A 71 1.60 11.33 -13.19
CA GLY A 71 2.97 11.40 -12.67
C GLY A 71 3.02 11.69 -11.17
N GLU A 72 2.13 12.57 -10.68
CA GLU A 72 2.04 12.89 -9.25
C GLU A 72 1.58 11.69 -8.41
N GLU A 73 0.64 10.89 -8.91
CA GLU A 73 0.17 9.68 -8.23
C GLU A 73 1.26 8.60 -8.15
N TRP A 74 2.12 8.48 -9.18
CA TRP A 74 3.30 7.61 -9.12
C TRP A 74 4.29 8.06 -8.04
N THR A 75 4.59 9.36 -7.97
CA THR A 75 5.45 9.90 -6.90
C THR A 75 4.87 9.64 -5.51
N ILE A 76 3.55 9.72 -5.35
CA ILE A 76 2.89 9.37 -4.08
C ILE A 76 3.05 7.88 -3.75
N LEU A 77 2.94 6.99 -4.75
CA LEU A 77 3.13 5.55 -4.54
C LEU A 77 4.57 5.19 -4.17
N GLU A 78 5.55 5.83 -4.80
CA GLU A 78 6.97 5.69 -4.44
C GLU A 78 7.22 6.11 -3.00
N GLN A 79 6.68 7.26 -2.58
CA GLN A 79 6.79 7.72 -1.18
C GLN A 79 6.06 6.81 -0.19
N LEU A 80 5.04 6.07 -0.66
CA LEU A 80 4.26 5.15 0.16
C LEU A 80 4.92 3.78 0.29
N GLU A 81 5.78 3.37 -0.66
CA GLU A 81 6.51 2.11 -0.60
C GLU A 81 7.37 2.01 0.67
N ASP A 82 8.15 3.06 0.96
CA ASP A 82 8.99 3.15 2.16
C ASP A 82 8.19 3.04 3.47
N ILE A 83 6.90 3.37 3.43
CA ILE A 83 6.00 3.38 4.61
C ILE A 83 5.38 1.99 4.82
N LEU A 84 5.08 1.28 3.73
CA LEU A 84 4.26 0.07 3.74
C LEU A 84 5.04 -1.24 3.95
N GLU A 85 6.37 -1.22 3.89
CA GLU A 85 7.22 -2.41 4.01
C GLU A 85 7.39 -2.92 5.47
N VAL A 86 6.28 -3.08 6.20
CA VAL A 86 6.32 -3.51 7.59
C VAL A 86 5.38 -4.67 7.85
N LEU A 87 5.97 -5.82 8.20
CA LEU A 87 5.30 -6.98 8.77
C LEU A 87 5.70 -7.05 10.25
N ALA A 88 4.74 -7.06 11.18
CA ALA A 88 5.03 -7.21 12.61
C ALA A 88 4.46 -8.52 13.16
N LEU A 89 5.29 -9.22 13.94
CA LEU A 89 4.86 -10.23 14.89
C LEU A 89 4.25 -9.54 16.13
N VAL A 90 3.44 -10.25 16.91
CA VAL A 90 2.67 -9.67 18.04
C VAL A 90 3.55 -8.95 19.08
N PHE A 91 4.76 -9.46 19.36
CA PHE A 91 5.69 -8.82 20.30
C PHE A 91 6.38 -7.57 19.73
N GLU A 92 6.39 -7.42 18.40
CA GLU A 92 6.98 -6.27 17.72
C GLU A 92 5.97 -5.12 17.59
N VAL A 93 4.69 -5.37 17.90
CA VAL A 93 3.61 -4.40 17.72
C VAL A 93 3.87 -3.11 18.48
N ILE A 94 4.29 -3.17 19.75
CA ILE A 94 4.55 -1.95 20.55
C ILE A 94 5.78 -1.17 20.03
N PRO A 95 6.98 -1.79 19.90
CA PRO A 95 8.13 -1.11 19.31
C PRO A 95 7.85 -0.57 17.90
N LEU A 96 7.01 -1.27 17.14
CA LEU A 96 6.63 -0.84 15.81
C LEU A 96 5.66 0.34 15.84
N ILE A 97 4.68 0.35 16.74
CA ILE A 97 3.81 1.51 16.97
C ILE A 97 4.66 2.73 17.34
N ASP A 98 5.67 2.58 18.21
CA ASP A 98 6.55 3.69 18.58
C ASP A 98 7.38 4.20 17.38
N LYS A 99 7.90 3.28 16.57
CA LYS A 99 8.61 3.60 15.33
C LYS A 99 7.71 4.35 14.35
N PHE A 100 6.48 3.89 14.15
CA PHE A 100 5.49 4.55 13.29
C PHE A 100 5.04 5.90 13.83
N THR A 101 4.83 6.03 15.14
CA THR A 101 4.49 7.29 15.79
C THR A 101 5.55 8.35 15.51
N THR A 102 6.83 7.97 15.67
CA THR A 102 7.97 8.84 15.38
C THR A 102 8.05 9.18 13.89
N MET A 103 7.94 8.17 13.02
CA MET A 103 8.00 8.34 11.57
C MET A 103 6.87 9.25 11.05
N PHE A 104 5.62 9.03 11.47
CA PHE A 104 4.49 9.86 11.10
C PHE A 104 4.63 11.28 11.65
N GLY A 105 5.15 11.46 12.87
CA GLY A 105 5.48 12.78 13.41
C GLY A 105 6.41 13.56 12.48
N HIS A 106 7.51 12.93 12.04
CA HIS A 106 8.42 13.55 11.07
C HIS A 106 7.75 13.85 9.73
N MET A 107 6.91 12.94 9.22
CA MET A 107 6.20 13.15 7.95
C MET A 107 5.19 14.30 8.00
N ILE A 108 4.52 14.52 9.14
CA ILE A 108 3.56 15.62 9.30
C ILE A 108 4.27 16.98 9.20
N ASP A 109 5.48 17.08 9.76
CA ASP A 109 6.29 18.30 9.78
C ASP A 109 7.11 18.52 8.50
N ASP A 110 7.31 17.46 7.70
CA ASP A 110 8.08 17.53 6.46
C ASP A 110 7.31 18.24 5.34
N THR A 111 7.72 19.48 5.04
CA THR A 111 7.14 20.30 3.96
C THR A 111 7.53 19.86 2.55
N THR A 112 8.49 18.93 2.41
CA THR A 112 8.87 18.35 1.11
C THR A 112 7.88 17.28 0.64
N LEU A 113 7.13 16.69 1.58
CA LEU A 113 6.09 15.70 1.28
C LEU A 113 4.80 16.37 0.81
N HIS A 114 4.08 15.68 -0.08
CA HIS A 114 2.81 16.17 -0.59
C HIS A 114 1.78 16.33 0.55
N ILE A 115 0.94 17.37 0.48
CA ILE A 115 -0.04 17.69 1.53
C ILE A 115 -0.96 16.52 1.86
N SER A 116 -1.32 15.70 0.87
CA SER A 116 -2.14 14.50 1.07
C SER A 116 -1.43 13.45 1.92
N ILE A 117 -0.12 13.28 1.76
CA ILE A 117 0.68 12.31 2.54
C ILE A 117 0.79 12.78 3.98
N ARG A 118 1.00 14.09 4.19
CA ARG A 118 1.01 14.69 5.53
C ARG A 118 -0.33 14.52 6.26
N HIS A 119 -1.44 14.73 5.56
CA HIS A 119 -2.78 14.47 6.10
C HIS A 119 -3.03 12.98 6.37
N ALA A 120 -2.56 12.10 5.48
CA ALA A 120 -2.64 10.65 5.67
C ALA A 120 -1.83 10.22 6.89
N ALA A 121 -0.61 10.74 7.08
CA ALA A 121 0.23 10.48 8.25
C ALA A 121 -0.45 10.95 9.56
N ASN A 122 -1.08 12.12 9.58
CA ASN A 122 -1.84 12.59 10.74
C ASN A 122 -3.05 11.69 11.07
N THR A 123 -3.74 11.23 10.03
CA THR A 123 -4.86 10.28 10.20
C THR A 123 -4.36 8.93 10.70
N ALA A 124 -3.26 8.42 10.15
CA ALA A 124 -2.62 7.18 10.56
C ALA A 124 -2.17 7.26 12.02
N LEU A 125 -1.55 8.37 12.44
CA LEU A 125 -1.16 8.62 13.84
C LEU A 125 -2.36 8.62 14.79
N THR A 126 -3.48 9.23 14.41
CA THR A 126 -4.71 9.23 15.21
C THR A 126 -5.25 7.82 15.40
N VAL A 127 -5.25 7.02 14.33
CA VAL A 127 -5.66 5.61 14.37
C VAL A 127 -4.69 4.79 15.23
N LEU A 128 -3.38 5.04 15.11
CA LEU A 128 -2.35 4.35 15.85
C LEU A 128 -2.45 4.59 17.36
N ASN A 129 -2.66 5.85 17.77
CA ASN A 129 -2.88 6.21 19.17
C ASN A 129 -4.11 5.51 19.76
N LYS A 130 -5.17 5.34 18.96
CA LYS A 130 -6.35 4.56 19.36
C LYS A 130 -5.99 3.08 19.57
N TYR A 131 -5.21 2.47 18.68
CA TYR A 131 -4.77 1.09 18.86
C TYR A 131 -3.84 0.93 20.06
N TYR A 132 -2.97 1.90 20.31
CA TYR A 132 -2.10 1.93 21.48
C TYR A 132 -2.89 1.91 22.79
N SER A 133 -3.97 2.71 22.89
CA SER A 133 -4.84 2.69 24.07
C SER A 133 -5.48 1.33 24.35
N PHE A 134 -5.71 0.51 23.31
CA PHE A 134 -6.25 -0.84 23.49
C PHE A 134 -5.18 -1.90 23.77
N THR A 135 -3.92 -1.67 23.36
CA THR A 135 -2.82 -2.57 23.71
C THR A 135 -2.42 -2.42 25.18
N ASP A 136 -2.49 -1.21 25.74
CA ASP A 136 -2.27 -0.98 27.18
C ASP A 136 -3.31 -1.69 28.07
N ASP A 137 -4.55 -1.82 27.58
CA ASP A 137 -5.64 -2.51 28.28
C ASP A 137 -5.54 -4.05 28.22
N SER A 138 -4.57 -4.61 27.48
CA SER A 138 -4.48 -6.05 27.22
C SER A 138 -3.33 -6.71 28.00
N GLU A 139 -3.69 -7.63 28.90
CA GLU A 139 -2.73 -8.42 29.69
C GLU A 139 -1.76 -9.23 28.83
N ILE A 140 -2.18 -9.65 27.63
CA ILE A 140 -1.36 -10.44 26.70
C ILE A 140 -0.16 -9.65 26.20
N TYR A 141 -0.34 -8.36 25.89
CA TYR A 141 0.76 -7.50 25.44
C TYR A 141 1.73 -7.18 26.59
N TRP A 142 1.20 -7.05 27.82
CA TRP A 142 2.03 -6.85 29.00
C TRP A 142 2.92 -8.06 29.30
N ILE A 143 2.36 -9.28 29.23
CA ILE A 143 3.12 -10.53 29.41
C ILE A 143 4.12 -10.75 28.27
N ALA A 144 3.77 -10.39 27.03
CA ALA A 144 4.69 -10.53 25.89
C ALA A 144 5.90 -9.58 25.95
N MET A 145 5.81 -8.51 26.74
CA MET A 145 6.87 -7.52 26.94
C MET A 145 7.72 -7.76 28.21
N SER A 146 7.30 -8.66 29.10
CA SER A 146 8.08 -9.06 30.30
C SER A 146 9.08 -10.16 30.00
#